data_AF-A0A098VTJ4-F1
#
_entry.id   AF-A0A098VTJ4-F1
#
_cell.length_a   1.000
_cell.length_b   1.000
_cell.length_c   1.000
_cell.angle_alpha   90.00
_cell.angle_beta   90.00
_cell.angle_gamma   90.00
#
_symmetry.space_group_name_H-M   'P 1'
#
loop_
_entity.id
_entity.type
_entity.pdbx_description
1 polymer ?
#
loop_
_entity_poly.entity_id
_entity_poly.type
_entity_poly.pdbx_seq_one_letter_code
_entity_poly.pdbx_strand_id
1 'polypeptide(L)'
;MSAAPTLVANPNPTSAVKTKRSPVESFLIDLAAGGVAGGVAKTATAPIERVKILLQLQDSSTQISADKKYTGIANCFSRVSKEQGILSLWRGNTANVIRYFPTQALNFAFKDKYKQIFIRWNRKTDPWKFFAGNLASGGAAGATSLLFVYPLDFARTRLAADVGVGANRQFTGLGQCISYIFKQDGLKGLYRGFGVSVTGIIVYRAAYFGGFDTLKSMILKDPKNPPIFLSWVIAQTVTTIAGVVSYPFDTVRRRMMMQAGREKKQYSSTFDCWKKIAFTEGPKSFFKGALSNALRGSGGAIVLVLYDQFQKYLGFEGGAGGE
;
A
#
# COMPACT_ATOMS: atom_id res chain seq x y z
N MET A 1 -57.17 37.56 -30.90
CA MET A 1 -56.44 36.40 -30.33
C MET A 1 -55.01 36.47 -30.85
N SER A 2 -54.09 36.75 -29.93
CA SER A 2 -52.67 36.99 -30.15
C SER A 2 -51.92 35.67 -30.11
N ALA A 3 -51.07 35.40 -31.09
CA ALA A 3 -50.07 34.34 -31.04
C ALA A 3 -48.72 34.95 -31.44
N ALA A 4 -47.86 35.11 -30.44
CA ALA A 4 -46.55 35.73 -30.52
C ALA A 4 -45.57 34.92 -31.39
N PRO A 5 -44.59 35.57 -32.05
CA PRO A 5 -43.46 34.87 -32.65
C PRO A 5 -42.55 34.34 -31.54
N THR A 6 -42.28 33.04 -31.61
CA THR A 6 -41.45 32.28 -30.69
C THR A 6 -40.03 32.83 -30.67
N LEU A 7 -39.58 33.26 -29.50
CA LEU A 7 -38.19 33.63 -29.18
C LEU A 7 -37.24 32.50 -29.59
N VAL A 8 -36.35 32.79 -30.54
CA VAL A 8 -35.12 32.03 -30.77
C VAL A 8 -34.21 32.28 -29.57
N ALA A 9 -34.33 31.45 -28.54
CA ALA A 9 -33.35 31.39 -27.46
C ALA A 9 -32.19 30.51 -27.93
N ASN A 10 -31.11 31.16 -28.33
CA ASN A 10 -29.80 30.55 -28.43
C ASN A 10 -29.17 30.48 -27.02
N PRO A 11 -28.84 29.30 -26.49
CA PRO A 11 -27.74 29.19 -25.55
C PRO A 11 -26.62 28.44 -26.25
N ASN A 12 -25.64 29.19 -26.75
CA ASN A 12 -24.30 28.68 -26.96
C ASN A 12 -23.90 27.88 -25.71
N PRO A 13 -23.53 26.59 -25.79
CA PRO A 13 -22.76 26.02 -24.72
C PRO A 13 -21.45 26.80 -24.71
N THR A 14 -21.21 27.56 -23.64
CA THR A 14 -19.88 28.09 -23.33
C THR A 14 -18.91 26.93 -23.41
N SER A 15 -18.22 26.83 -24.54
CA SER A 15 -17.06 25.99 -24.71
C SER A 15 -16.04 26.58 -23.75
N ALA A 16 -15.94 25.96 -22.57
CA ALA A 16 -14.88 26.25 -21.64
C ALA A 16 -13.58 26.13 -22.45
N VAL A 17 -12.92 27.26 -22.68
CA VAL A 17 -11.60 27.33 -23.29
C VAL A 17 -10.71 26.47 -22.40
N LYS A 18 -10.45 25.21 -22.79
CA LYS A 18 -9.47 24.36 -22.13
C LYS A 18 -8.11 25.00 -22.41
N THR A 19 -7.68 25.89 -21.52
CA THR A 19 -6.33 26.44 -21.52
C THR A 19 -5.35 25.25 -21.56
N LYS A 20 -4.51 25.20 -22.60
CA LYS A 20 -3.45 24.18 -22.73
C LYS A 20 -2.47 24.38 -21.56
N ARG A 21 -2.65 23.61 -20.49
CA ARG A 21 -1.73 23.57 -19.35
C ARG A 21 -0.36 23.06 -19.81
N SER A 22 0.70 23.56 -19.19
CA SER A 22 2.04 23.03 -19.46
C SER A 22 2.15 21.58 -18.96
N PRO A 23 3.05 20.73 -19.54
CA PRO A 23 3.25 19.36 -19.06
C PRO A 23 3.59 19.28 -17.56
N VAL A 24 4.34 20.27 -17.04
CA VAL A 24 4.70 20.36 -15.61
C VAL A 24 3.49 20.71 -14.77
N GLU A 25 2.67 21.65 -15.21
CA GLU A 25 1.44 22.05 -14.52
C GLU A 25 0.44 20.88 -14.45
N SER A 26 0.22 20.17 -15.56
CA SER A 26 -0.62 18.98 -15.58
C SER A 26 -0.09 17.90 -14.62
N PHE A 27 1.22 17.64 -14.64
CA PHE A 27 1.85 16.70 -13.72
C PHE A 27 1.66 17.09 -12.24
N LEU A 28 1.85 18.36 -11.90
CA LEU A 28 1.69 18.84 -10.51
C LEU A 28 0.24 18.74 -10.04
N ILE A 29 -0.73 19.04 -10.91
CA ILE A 29 -2.16 18.89 -10.63
C ILE A 29 -2.50 17.42 -10.41
N ASP A 30 -2.05 16.52 -11.30
CA ASP A 30 -2.30 15.08 -11.18
C ASP A 30 -1.63 14.49 -9.93
N LEU A 31 -0.41 14.92 -9.62
CA LEU A 31 0.30 14.52 -8.40
C LEU A 31 -0.41 15.01 -7.14
N ALA A 32 -0.91 16.24 -7.14
CA ALA A 32 -1.67 16.81 -6.02
C ALA A 32 -3.02 16.09 -5.85
N ALA A 33 -3.77 15.90 -6.93
CA ALA A 33 -5.06 15.21 -6.93
C ALA A 33 -4.90 13.76 -6.47
N GLY A 34 -3.96 13.01 -7.06
CA GLY A 34 -3.62 11.65 -6.64
C GLY A 34 -3.11 11.60 -5.19
N GLY A 35 -2.33 12.59 -4.77
CA GLY A 35 -1.83 12.75 -3.41
C GLY A 35 -2.94 12.93 -2.37
N VAL A 36 -3.92 13.79 -2.67
CA VAL A 36 -5.09 14.02 -1.81
C VAL A 36 -5.98 12.77 -1.79
N ALA A 37 -6.32 12.22 -2.95
CA ALA A 37 -7.12 11.00 -3.08
C ALA A 37 -6.50 9.84 -2.29
N GLY A 38 -5.21 9.62 -2.52
CA GLY A 38 -4.41 8.61 -1.83
C GLY A 38 -4.35 8.87 -0.33
N GLY A 39 -4.13 10.12 0.09
CA GLY A 39 -4.11 10.54 1.49
C GLY A 39 -5.43 10.27 2.20
N VAL A 40 -6.56 10.59 1.59
CA VAL A 40 -7.91 10.31 2.11
C VAL A 40 -8.13 8.80 2.22
N ALA A 41 -7.85 8.04 1.16
CA ALA A 41 -8.00 6.58 1.17
C ALA A 41 -7.13 5.90 2.25
N LYS A 42 -5.88 6.36 2.39
CA LYS A 42 -4.96 5.88 3.43
C LYS A 42 -5.43 6.24 4.84
N THR A 43 -5.99 7.43 5.02
CA THR A 43 -6.50 7.89 6.32
C THR A 43 -7.77 7.14 6.72
N ALA A 44 -8.69 6.91 5.78
CA ALA A 44 -9.88 6.11 5.99
C ALA A 44 -9.55 4.65 6.36
N THR A 45 -8.50 4.07 5.76
CA THR A 45 -8.07 2.69 6.02
C THR A 45 -7.01 2.54 7.11
N ALA A 46 -6.56 3.64 7.72
CA ALA A 46 -5.51 3.62 8.75
C ALA A 46 -5.88 2.78 9.99
N PRO A 47 -7.13 2.82 10.53
CA PRO A 47 -7.48 2.02 11.70
C PRO A 47 -7.31 0.51 11.50
N ILE A 48 -7.86 -0.04 10.41
CA ILE A 48 -7.73 -1.48 10.11
C ILE A 48 -6.27 -1.85 9.76
N GLU A 49 -5.53 -0.93 9.15
CA GLU A 49 -4.11 -1.12 8.88
C GLU A 49 -3.28 -1.14 10.17
N ARG A 50 -3.60 -0.32 11.17
CA ARG A 50 -2.95 -0.41 12.48
C ARG A 50 -3.27 -1.73 13.17
N VAL A 51 -4.53 -2.17 13.16
CA VAL A 51 -4.92 -3.49 13.70
C VAL A 51 -4.16 -4.63 13.02
N LYS A 52 -3.98 -4.59 11.69
CA LYS A 52 -3.13 -5.53 10.96
C LYS A 52 -1.71 -5.55 11.55
N ILE A 53 -1.07 -4.38 11.67
CA ILE A 53 0.32 -4.27 12.13
C ILE A 53 0.47 -4.80 13.56
N LEU A 54 -0.46 -4.47 14.45
CA LEU A 54 -0.42 -4.95 15.84
C LEU A 54 -0.57 -6.47 15.92
N LEU A 55 -1.52 -7.06 15.20
CA LEU A 55 -1.70 -8.52 15.17
C LEU A 55 -0.47 -9.23 14.59
N GLN A 56 0.15 -8.66 13.57
CA GLN A 56 1.32 -9.20 12.87
C GLN A 56 2.61 -9.13 13.72
N LEU A 57 2.75 -8.09 14.55
CA LEU A 57 4.00 -7.75 15.25
C LEU A 57 3.99 -7.92 16.76
N GLN A 58 2.84 -8.23 17.36
CA GLN A 58 2.73 -8.37 18.82
C GLN A 58 3.73 -9.36 19.43
N ASP A 59 4.08 -10.47 18.76
CA ASP A 59 5.06 -11.43 19.30
C ASP A 59 6.51 -10.89 19.28
N SER A 60 6.77 -9.87 18.47
CA SER A 60 8.03 -9.15 18.50
C SER A 60 7.96 -7.88 19.34
N SER A 61 6.82 -7.47 19.88
CA SER A 61 6.74 -6.24 20.67
C SER A 61 7.50 -6.37 22.00
N THR A 62 8.13 -5.28 22.45
CA THR A 62 8.72 -5.19 23.80
C THR A 62 7.75 -4.59 24.83
N GLN A 63 6.62 -4.04 24.37
CA GLN A 63 5.61 -3.39 25.23
C GLN A 63 4.38 -4.29 25.47
N ILE A 64 4.20 -5.34 24.68
CA ILE A 64 3.07 -6.27 24.80
C ILE A 64 3.57 -7.55 25.45
N SER A 65 3.16 -7.79 26.69
CA SER A 65 3.44 -9.04 27.39
C SER A 65 2.62 -10.21 26.80
N ALA A 66 3.06 -11.44 27.04
CA ALA A 66 2.48 -12.63 26.42
C ALA A 66 0.99 -12.82 26.77
N ASP A 67 0.60 -12.47 28.00
CA ASP A 67 -0.76 -12.48 28.54
C ASP A 67 -1.66 -11.36 27.96
N LYS A 68 -1.07 -10.29 27.42
CA LYS A 68 -1.80 -9.13 26.88
C LYS A 68 -1.93 -9.13 25.36
N LYS A 69 -1.55 -10.22 24.70
CA LYS A 69 -1.68 -10.36 23.23
C LYS A 69 -3.14 -10.21 22.78
N TYR A 70 -3.32 -9.62 21.61
CA TYR A 70 -4.62 -9.44 20.99
C TYR A 70 -5.08 -10.74 20.35
N THR A 71 -6.32 -11.15 20.67
CA THR A 71 -6.90 -12.42 20.20
C THR A 71 -7.45 -12.35 18.77
N GLY A 72 -7.70 -11.15 18.25
CA GLY A 72 -8.24 -10.95 16.91
C GLY A 72 -8.53 -9.49 16.60
N ILE A 73 -9.18 -9.24 15.45
CA ILE A 73 -9.44 -7.89 14.92
C ILE A 73 -10.32 -7.08 15.87
N ALA A 74 -11.48 -7.61 16.26
CA ALA A 74 -12.43 -6.91 17.14
C ALA A 74 -11.84 -6.63 18.53
N ASN A 75 -11.16 -7.62 19.11
CA ASN A 75 -10.46 -7.48 20.39
C ASN A 75 -9.36 -6.40 20.31
N CYS A 76 -8.52 -6.45 19.27
CA CYS A 76 -7.47 -5.45 19.05
C CYS A 76 -8.03 -4.04 18.89
N PHE A 77 -9.03 -3.88 18.02
CA PHE A 77 -9.66 -2.58 17.77
C PHE A 77 -10.29 -1.99 19.05
N SER A 78 -11.08 -2.79 19.77
CA SER A 78 -11.75 -2.37 21.01
C SER A 78 -10.73 -2.01 22.09
N ARG A 79 -9.74 -2.86 22.32
CA ARG A 79 -8.70 -2.62 23.33
C ARG A 79 -7.85 -1.41 23.01
N VAL A 80 -7.38 -1.26 21.77
CA VAL A 80 -6.61 -0.08 21.34
C VAL A 80 -7.40 1.21 21.57
N SER A 81 -8.69 1.21 21.21
CA SER A 81 -9.55 2.39 21.38
C SER A 81 -9.74 2.76 22.85
N LYS A 82 -9.87 1.76 23.75
CA LYS A 82 -10.04 1.95 25.19
C LYS A 82 -8.73 2.26 25.93
N GLU A 83 -7.65 1.55 25.62
CA GLU A 83 -6.36 1.62 26.31
C GLU A 83 -5.53 2.85 25.90
N GLN A 84 -5.64 3.29 24.63
CA GLN A 84 -4.77 4.33 24.07
C GLN A 84 -5.54 5.54 23.51
N GLY A 85 -6.88 5.47 23.53
CA GLY A 85 -7.78 6.44 22.91
C GLY A 85 -8.02 6.17 21.42
N ILE A 86 -9.18 6.56 20.92
CA ILE A 86 -9.64 6.28 19.55
C ILE A 86 -8.69 6.84 18.48
N LEU A 87 -8.12 8.03 18.69
CA LEU A 87 -7.19 8.67 17.75
C LEU A 87 -5.89 7.88 17.59
N SER A 88 -5.55 7.00 18.53
CA SER A 88 -4.37 6.14 18.42
C SER A 88 -4.46 5.19 17.22
N LEU A 89 -5.67 4.89 16.71
CA LEU A 89 -5.85 4.07 15.51
C LEU A 89 -5.14 4.65 14.26
N TRP A 90 -4.87 5.95 14.23
CA TRP A 90 -4.13 6.64 13.17
C TRP A 90 -2.63 6.78 13.44
N ARG A 91 -2.11 6.17 14.50
CA ARG A 91 -0.69 6.26 14.84
C ARG A 91 0.18 5.71 13.70
N GLY A 92 1.08 6.56 13.18
CA GLY A 92 1.91 6.27 12.02
C GLY A 92 1.28 6.63 10.66
N ASN A 93 0.04 7.13 10.61
CA ASN A 93 -0.61 7.49 9.34
C ASN A 93 0.07 8.68 8.62
N THR A 94 0.67 9.63 9.35
CA THR A 94 1.42 10.74 8.74
C THR A 94 2.49 10.24 7.78
N ALA A 95 3.25 9.20 8.18
CA ALA A 95 4.24 8.58 7.32
C ALA A 95 3.60 7.90 6.09
N ASN A 96 2.39 7.35 6.23
CA ASN A 96 1.66 6.74 5.13
C ASN A 96 1.27 7.75 4.04
N VAL A 97 0.77 8.91 4.47
CA VAL A 97 0.37 10.01 3.59
C VAL A 97 1.59 10.62 2.92
N ILE A 98 2.62 10.99 3.69
CA ILE A 98 3.86 11.57 3.15
C ILE A 98 4.50 10.64 2.13
N ARG A 99 4.55 9.34 2.40
CA ARG A 99 5.18 8.35 1.51
C ARG A 99 4.55 8.28 0.12
N TYR A 100 3.28 8.69 -0.03
CA TYR A 100 2.60 8.66 -1.32
C TYR A 100 3.31 9.52 -2.37
N PHE A 101 3.62 10.77 -2.03
CA PHE A 101 4.24 11.74 -2.94
C PHE A 101 5.59 11.28 -3.53
N PRO A 102 6.63 10.93 -2.73
CA PRO A 102 7.91 10.47 -3.28
C PRO A 102 7.77 9.15 -4.01
N THR A 103 6.85 8.26 -3.59
CA THR A 103 6.60 7.01 -4.32
C THR A 103 6.06 7.30 -5.72
N GLN A 104 5.14 8.25 -5.87
CA GLN A 104 4.60 8.59 -7.19
C GLN A 104 5.62 9.31 -8.06
N ALA A 105 6.40 10.23 -7.49
CA ALA A 105 7.50 10.87 -8.23
C ALA A 105 8.50 9.84 -8.78
N LEU A 106 8.87 8.84 -7.97
CA LEU A 106 9.78 7.76 -8.38
C LEU A 106 9.14 6.82 -9.41
N ASN A 107 7.86 6.51 -9.25
CA ASN A 107 7.13 5.72 -10.25
C ASN A 107 7.13 6.44 -11.61
N PHE A 108 6.81 7.74 -11.63
CA PHE A 108 6.84 8.55 -12.85
C PHE A 108 8.23 8.58 -13.48
N ALA A 109 9.28 8.74 -12.67
CA ALA A 109 10.66 8.80 -13.18
C ALA A 109 11.18 7.46 -13.74
N PHE A 110 10.83 6.32 -13.12
CA PHE A 110 11.51 5.05 -13.37
C PHE A 110 10.65 3.92 -13.93
N LYS A 111 9.31 3.95 -13.78
CA LYS A 111 8.42 2.84 -14.20
C LYS A 111 8.62 2.51 -15.68
N ASP A 112 8.59 3.51 -16.55
CA ASP A 112 8.69 3.28 -17.99
C ASP A 112 10.10 2.96 -18.45
N LYS A 113 11.12 3.53 -17.80
CA LYS A 113 12.53 3.15 -18.05
C LYS A 113 12.76 1.67 -17.77
N TYR A 114 12.25 1.15 -16.65
CA TYR A 114 12.38 -0.28 -16.34
C TYR A 114 11.55 -1.16 -17.27
N LYS A 115 10.35 -0.73 -17.69
CA LYS A 115 9.59 -1.46 -18.73
C LYS A 115 10.39 -1.53 -20.04
N GLN A 116 10.96 -0.42 -20.52
CA GLN A 116 11.76 -0.38 -21.75
C GLN A 116 13.01 -1.28 -21.66
N ILE A 117 13.66 -1.31 -20.49
CA ILE A 117 14.85 -2.13 -20.29
C ILE A 117 14.51 -3.63 -20.28
N PHE A 118 13.48 -4.03 -19.52
CA PHE A 118 13.24 -5.44 -19.19
C PHE A 118 12.10 -6.10 -19.98
N ILE A 119 11.16 -5.35 -20.55
CA ILE A 119 10.02 -5.90 -21.31
C ILE A 119 10.29 -5.70 -22.81
N ARG A 120 11.17 -6.54 -23.36
CA ARG A 120 11.55 -6.52 -24.78
C ARG A 120 10.84 -7.58 -25.63
N TRP A 121 10.22 -8.56 -24.99
CA TRP A 121 9.62 -9.72 -25.63
C TRP A 121 8.10 -9.56 -25.77
N ASN A 122 7.51 -10.23 -26.76
CA ASN A 122 6.07 -10.20 -26.96
C ASN A 122 5.37 -11.26 -26.10
N ARG A 123 4.26 -10.87 -25.47
CA ARG A 123 3.44 -11.74 -24.63
C ARG A 123 2.92 -12.99 -25.35
N LYS A 124 2.66 -12.92 -26.66
CA LYS A 124 2.11 -14.03 -27.45
C LYS A 124 3.18 -15.00 -27.98
N THR A 125 4.35 -14.48 -28.36
CA THR A 125 5.43 -15.31 -28.94
C THR A 125 6.34 -15.90 -27.89
N ASP A 126 6.64 -15.14 -26.83
CA ASP A 126 7.61 -15.52 -25.80
C ASP A 126 7.02 -15.28 -24.39
N PRO A 127 5.95 -15.98 -24.01
CA PRO A 127 5.19 -15.70 -22.78
C PRO A 127 6.06 -15.75 -21.51
N TRP A 128 6.98 -16.71 -21.41
CA TRP A 128 7.84 -16.84 -20.24
C TRP A 128 8.90 -15.74 -20.14
N LYS A 129 9.48 -15.30 -21.27
CA LYS A 129 10.42 -14.18 -21.29
C LYS A 129 9.73 -12.86 -20.99
N PHE A 130 8.52 -12.66 -21.53
CA PHE A 130 7.67 -11.53 -21.18
C PHE A 130 7.33 -11.50 -19.68
N PHE A 131 6.97 -12.66 -19.11
CA PHE A 131 6.69 -12.78 -17.68
C PHE A 131 7.93 -12.45 -16.82
N ALA A 132 9.07 -13.05 -17.13
CA ALA A 132 10.34 -12.76 -16.45
C ALA A 132 10.73 -11.28 -16.56
N GLY A 133 10.57 -10.67 -17.74
CA GLY A 133 10.78 -9.25 -17.96
C GLY A 133 9.88 -8.35 -17.12
N ASN A 134 8.60 -8.71 -16.96
CA ASN A 134 7.67 -8.00 -16.08
C ASN A 134 8.05 -8.11 -14.60
N LEU A 135 8.51 -9.29 -14.16
CA LEU A 135 8.99 -9.49 -12.79
C LEU A 135 10.26 -8.67 -12.52
N ALA A 136 11.22 -8.68 -13.46
CA ALA A 136 12.45 -7.89 -13.35
C ALA A 136 12.15 -6.39 -13.35
N SER A 137 11.30 -5.92 -14.27
CA SER A 137 10.84 -4.53 -14.33
C SER A 137 10.17 -4.09 -13.02
N GLY A 138 9.22 -4.90 -12.54
CA GLY A 138 8.49 -4.61 -11.32
C GLY A 138 9.33 -4.69 -10.04
N GLY A 139 10.25 -5.65 -9.98
CA GLY A 139 11.21 -5.83 -8.89
C GLY A 139 12.20 -4.68 -8.83
N ALA A 140 12.79 -4.28 -9.97
CA ALA A 140 13.71 -3.16 -10.06
C ALA A 140 13.03 -1.83 -9.72
N ALA A 141 11.86 -1.55 -10.30
CA ALA A 141 11.08 -0.36 -9.96
C ALA A 141 10.72 -0.32 -8.48
N GLY A 142 10.27 -1.45 -7.92
CA GLY A 142 9.96 -1.58 -6.50
C GLY A 142 11.18 -1.36 -5.60
N ALA A 143 12.33 -1.94 -5.94
CA ALA A 143 13.57 -1.80 -5.18
C ALA A 143 14.08 -0.35 -5.21
N THR A 144 14.05 0.32 -6.36
CA THR A 144 14.43 1.73 -6.50
C THR A 144 13.51 2.63 -5.70
N SER A 145 12.19 2.45 -5.79
CA SER A 145 11.25 3.21 -4.96
C SER A 145 11.53 3.00 -3.46
N LEU A 146 11.71 1.73 -3.04
CA LEU A 146 12.06 1.42 -1.67
C LEU A 146 13.40 2.05 -1.25
N LEU A 147 14.40 2.13 -2.13
CA LEU A 147 15.70 2.72 -1.77
C LEU A 147 15.56 4.12 -1.16
N PHE A 148 14.59 4.91 -1.63
CA PHE A 148 14.33 6.24 -1.10
C PHE A 148 13.26 6.25 0.01
N VAL A 149 12.18 5.48 -0.14
CA VAL A 149 11.01 5.60 0.75
C VAL A 149 10.99 4.58 1.89
N TYR A 150 11.94 3.64 1.95
CA TYR A 150 11.98 2.62 3.00
C TYR A 150 12.02 3.18 4.43
N PRO A 151 12.77 4.26 4.74
CA PRO A 151 12.76 4.84 6.08
C PRO A 151 11.37 5.30 6.54
N LEU A 152 10.53 5.77 5.60
CA LEU A 152 9.13 6.14 5.90
C LEU A 152 8.29 4.89 6.21
N ASP A 153 8.45 3.82 5.42
CA ASP A 153 7.79 2.52 5.68
C ASP A 153 8.21 1.92 7.03
N PHE A 154 9.49 2.04 7.35
CA PHE A 154 10.06 1.60 8.63
C PHE A 154 9.44 2.38 9.79
N ALA A 155 9.53 3.70 9.78
CA ALA A 155 9.04 4.53 10.87
C ALA A 155 7.52 4.41 11.04
N ARG A 156 6.79 4.29 9.93
CA ARG A 156 5.37 3.96 9.95
C ARG A 156 5.08 2.69 10.76
N THR A 157 5.82 1.62 10.48
CA THR A 157 5.64 0.32 11.15
C THR A 157 5.91 0.44 12.64
N ARG A 158 7.02 1.10 13.00
CA ARG A 158 7.44 1.29 14.38
C ARG A 158 6.43 2.11 15.18
N LEU A 159 5.93 3.20 14.60
CA LEU A 159 4.90 4.03 15.21
C LEU A 159 3.59 3.26 15.37
N ALA A 160 3.15 2.51 14.35
CA ALA A 160 1.92 1.74 14.41
C ALA A 160 1.98 0.60 15.45
N ALA A 161 3.15 -0.03 15.61
CA ALA A 161 3.40 -1.10 16.57
C ALA A 161 3.60 -0.59 18.01
N ASP A 162 3.92 0.68 18.21
CA ASP A 162 4.04 1.30 19.53
C ASP A 162 2.65 1.43 20.17
N VAL A 163 2.49 0.72 21.28
CA VAL A 163 1.25 0.69 22.09
C VAL A 163 1.35 1.58 23.34
N GLY A 164 2.47 2.29 23.51
CA GLY A 164 2.70 3.17 24.64
C GLY A 164 1.79 4.40 24.65
N VAL A 165 1.47 4.88 25.86
CA VAL A 165 0.69 6.09 26.10
C VAL A 165 1.50 7.05 26.97
N GLY A 166 1.40 8.35 26.70
CA GLY A 166 2.14 9.38 27.44
C GLY A 166 3.65 9.13 27.42
N ALA A 167 4.25 9.10 28.61
CA ALA A 167 5.69 8.86 28.80
C ALA A 167 6.15 7.45 28.37
N ASN A 168 5.25 6.48 28.26
CA ASN A 168 5.57 5.10 27.89
C ASN A 168 5.69 4.88 26.36
N ARG A 169 5.57 5.95 25.55
CA ARG A 169 5.73 5.89 24.09
C ARG A 169 7.19 5.67 23.71
N GLN A 170 7.43 4.76 22.77
CA GLN A 170 8.78 4.57 22.21
C GLN A 170 9.19 5.76 21.34
N PHE A 171 8.22 6.29 20.58
CA PHE A 171 8.48 7.37 19.63
C PHE A 171 7.43 8.47 19.71
N THR A 172 7.84 9.72 19.66
CA THR A 172 6.90 10.85 19.67
C THR A 172 6.30 11.09 18.28
N GLY A 173 7.03 10.77 17.22
CA GLY A 173 6.58 10.93 15.85
C GLY A 173 7.56 10.39 14.80
N LEU A 174 7.29 10.68 13.53
CA LEU A 174 8.05 10.20 12.38
C LEU A 174 9.53 10.63 12.43
N GLY A 175 9.79 11.92 12.58
CA GLY A 175 11.16 12.46 12.59
C GLY A 175 11.98 11.94 13.76
N GLN A 176 11.38 11.88 14.96
CA GLN A 176 12.06 11.36 16.16
C GLN A 176 12.33 9.85 16.03
N CYS A 177 11.43 9.07 15.42
CA CYS A 177 11.67 7.64 15.16
C CYS A 177 12.86 7.42 14.21
N ILE A 178 12.91 8.14 13.09
CA ILE A 178 14.01 8.04 12.13
C ILE A 178 15.32 8.49 12.77
N SER A 179 15.34 9.65 13.43
CA SER A 179 16.54 10.21 14.08
C SER A 179 17.07 9.30 15.18
N TYR A 180 16.20 8.80 16.05
CA TYR A 180 16.59 7.88 17.12
C TYR A 180 17.24 6.61 16.57
N ILE A 181 16.59 5.95 15.60
CA ILE A 181 17.11 4.70 15.04
C ILE A 181 18.38 4.93 14.24
N PHE A 182 18.49 6.05 13.51
CA PHE A 182 19.70 6.41 12.80
C PHE A 182 20.89 6.61 13.76
N LYS A 183 20.68 7.28 14.90
CA LYS A 183 21.72 7.45 15.91
C LYS A 183 22.17 6.12 16.54
N GLN A 184 21.26 5.16 16.69
CA GLN A 184 21.53 3.88 17.36
C GLN A 184 22.13 2.80 16.43
N ASP A 185 21.56 2.61 15.24
CA ASP A 185 21.91 1.51 14.32
C ASP A 185 22.35 2.02 12.91
N GLY A 186 22.41 3.34 12.70
CA GLY A 186 22.74 3.95 11.40
C GLY A 186 21.72 3.65 10.30
N LEU A 187 22.15 3.77 9.04
CA LEU A 187 21.33 3.41 7.87
C LEU A 187 20.92 1.94 7.89
N LYS A 188 21.79 1.05 8.38
CA LYS A 188 21.50 -0.40 8.46
C LYS A 188 20.26 -0.69 9.32
N GLY A 189 20.02 0.11 10.36
CA GLY A 189 18.81 0.04 11.18
C GLY A 189 17.54 0.41 10.41
N LEU A 190 17.57 1.55 9.70
CA LEU A 190 16.44 2.06 8.94
C LEU A 190 16.03 1.14 7.77
N TYR A 191 17.00 0.44 7.17
CA TYR A 191 16.78 -0.45 6.01
C TYR A 191 16.67 -1.93 6.39
N ARG A 192 16.50 -2.25 7.68
CA ARG A 192 16.43 -3.65 8.13
C ARG A 192 15.16 -4.32 7.58
N GLY A 193 15.36 -5.42 6.84
CA GLY A 193 14.30 -6.12 6.12
C GLY A 193 14.16 -5.71 4.64
N PHE A 194 15.03 -4.85 4.11
CA PHE A 194 14.96 -4.40 2.71
C PHE A 194 14.96 -5.57 1.71
N GLY A 195 15.92 -6.49 1.80
CA GLY A 195 16.04 -7.62 0.87
C GLY A 195 14.77 -8.48 0.79
N VAL A 196 14.21 -8.89 1.93
CA VAL A 196 12.95 -9.67 1.95
C VAL A 196 11.75 -8.88 1.44
N SER A 197 11.80 -7.54 1.52
CA SER A 197 10.77 -6.67 0.94
C SER A 197 10.79 -6.72 -0.58
N VAL A 198 11.99 -6.67 -1.18
CA VAL A 198 12.15 -6.77 -2.64
C VAL A 198 11.72 -8.15 -3.14
N THR A 199 12.14 -9.23 -2.47
CA THR A 199 11.67 -10.59 -2.81
C THR A 199 10.15 -10.70 -2.69
N GLY A 200 9.55 -10.13 -1.64
CA GLY A 200 8.10 -10.08 -1.46
C GLY A 200 7.36 -9.35 -2.60
N ILE A 201 7.94 -8.27 -3.14
CA ILE A 201 7.38 -7.56 -4.31
C ILE A 201 7.38 -8.46 -5.54
N ILE A 202 8.47 -9.20 -5.78
CA ILE A 202 8.58 -10.11 -6.92
C ILE A 202 7.54 -11.24 -6.80
N VAL A 203 7.42 -11.86 -5.62
CA VAL A 203 6.42 -12.90 -5.34
C VAL A 203 5.00 -12.38 -5.50
N TYR A 204 4.71 -11.19 -4.96
CA TYR A 204 3.40 -10.55 -5.13
C TYR A 204 3.07 -10.33 -6.61
N ARG A 205 4.01 -9.80 -7.41
CA ARG A 205 3.80 -9.57 -8.84
C ARG A 205 3.63 -10.86 -9.61
N ALA A 206 4.41 -11.89 -9.31
CA ALA A 206 4.27 -13.20 -9.94
C ALA A 206 2.87 -13.80 -9.70
N ALA A 207 2.41 -13.79 -8.45
CA ALA A 207 1.08 -14.26 -8.10
C ALA A 207 -0.03 -13.38 -8.72
N TYR A 208 0.16 -12.05 -8.75
CA TYR A 208 -0.80 -11.12 -9.34
C TYR A 208 -0.96 -11.34 -10.84
N PHE A 209 0.13 -11.33 -11.62
CA PHE A 209 0.06 -11.51 -13.07
C PHE A 209 -0.42 -12.92 -13.46
N GLY A 210 0.13 -13.95 -12.81
CA GLY A 210 -0.31 -15.34 -13.06
C GLY A 210 -1.80 -15.54 -12.71
N GLY A 211 -2.24 -14.98 -11.58
CA GLY A 211 -3.63 -15.04 -11.15
C GLY A 211 -4.57 -14.23 -12.05
N PHE A 212 -4.20 -13.01 -12.43
CA PHE A 212 -5.04 -12.15 -13.26
C PHE A 212 -5.30 -12.76 -14.64
N ASP A 213 -4.26 -13.31 -15.26
CA ASP A 213 -4.35 -13.92 -16.59
C ASP A 213 -5.22 -15.18 -16.56
N THR A 214 -5.08 -16.00 -15.52
CA THR A 214 -5.86 -17.23 -15.33
C THR A 214 -7.34 -16.93 -15.00
N LEU A 215 -7.60 -16.01 -14.07
CA LEU A 215 -8.98 -15.70 -13.69
C LEU A 215 -9.74 -14.99 -14.82
N LYS A 216 -9.08 -14.12 -15.59
CA LYS A 216 -9.72 -13.49 -16.75
C LYS A 216 -10.11 -14.51 -17.81
N SER A 217 -9.26 -15.47 -18.13
CA SER A 217 -9.56 -16.49 -19.15
C SER A 217 -10.63 -17.48 -18.72
N MET A 218 -10.76 -17.76 -17.42
CA MET A 218 -11.79 -18.66 -16.89
C MET A 218 -13.16 -18.00 -16.74
N ILE A 219 -13.21 -16.71 -16.36
CA ILE A 219 -14.45 -16.04 -15.94
C ILE A 219 -15.06 -15.17 -17.05
N LEU A 220 -14.23 -14.53 -17.88
CA LEU A 220 -14.72 -13.60 -18.91
C LEU A 220 -14.98 -14.34 -20.22
N LYS A 221 -16.27 -14.44 -20.61
CA LYS A 221 -16.69 -14.98 -21.92
C LYS A 221 -16.22 -14.08 -23.08
N ASP A 222 -16.24 -12.76 -22.89
CA ASP A 222 -15.59 -11.78 -23.78
C ASP A 222 -14.60 -10.92 -22.98
N PRO A 223 -13.29 -11.21 -23.04
CA PRO A 223 -12.26 -10.45 -22.36
C PRO A 223 -12.11 -9.00 -22.84
N LYS A 224 -12.67 -8.63 -24.00
CA LYS A 224 -12.53 -7.30 -24.58
C LYS A 224 -13.51 -6.28 -23.99
N ASN A 225 -14.70 -6.73 -23.58
CA ASN A 225 -15.74 -5.87 -22.98
C ASN A 225 -16.30 -6.46 -21.67
N PRO A 226 -15.47 -6.58 -20.61
CA PRO A 226 -15.95 -7.14 -19.35
C PRO A 226 -16.84 -6.14 -18.60
N PRO A 227 -17.95 -6.59 -17.97
CA PRO A 227 -18.73 -5.75 -17.06
C PRO A 227 -17.84 -5.15 -15.96
N ILE A 228 -18.04 -3.87 -15.64
CA ILE A 228 -17.19 -3.12 -14.68
C ILE A 228 -17.15 -3.82 -13.32
N PHE A 229 -18.32 -4.25 -12.82
CA PHE A 229 -18.42 -4.97 -11.54
C PHE A 229 -17.65 -6.30 -11.57
N LEU A 230 -17.74 -7.06 -12.66
CA LEU A 230 -17.04 -8.33 -12.78
C LEU A 230 -15.51 -8.15 -12.86
N SER A 231 -15.05 -7.13 -13.58
CA SER A 231 -13.64 -6.74 -13.62
C SER A 231 -13.11 -6.35 -12.24
N TRP A 232 -13.92 -5.62 -11.46
CA TRP A 232 -13.59 -5.26 -10.09
C TRP A 232 -13.48 -6.49 -9.18
N VAL A 233 -14.44 -7.43 -9.26
CA VAL A 233 -14.39 -8.68 -8.48
C VAL A 233 -13.16 -9.51 -8.81
N ILE A 234 -12.81 -9.64 -10.10
CA ILE A 234 -11.59 -10.34 -10.53
C ILE A 234 -10.36 -9.63 -9.97
N ALA A 235 -10.28 -8.30 -10.10
CA ALA A 235 -9.16 -7.52 -9.58
C ALA A 235 -8.99 -7.67 -8.05
N GLN A 236 -10.09 -7.65 -7.28
CA GLN A 236 -10.04 -7.84 -5.83
C GLN A 236 -9.64 -9.26 -5.44
N THR A 237 -10.17 -10.26 -6.13
CA THR A 237 -9.84 -11.67 -5.90
C THR A 237 -8.35 -11.91 -6.13
N VAL A 238 -7.83 -11.48 -7.27
CA VAL A 238 -6.40 -11.61 -7.62
C VAL A 238 -5.51 -10.84 -6.64
N THR A 239 -5.89 -9.60 -6.30
CA THR A 239 -5.15 -8.78 -5.33
C THR A 239 -5.10 -9.46 -3.96
N THR A 240 -6.20 -10.08 -3.54
CA THR A 240 -6.29 -10.80 -2.26
C THR A 240 -5.42 -12.05 -2.28
N ILE A 241 -5.50 -12.88 -3.33
CA ILE A 241 -4.68 -14.08 -3.49
C ILE A 241 -3.20 -13.72 -3.51
N ALA A 242 -2.78 -12.78 -4.36
CA ALA A 242 -1.39 -12.31 -4.43
C ALA A 242 -0.92 -11.74 -3.07
N GLY A 243 -1.79 -11.02 -2.39
CA GLY A 243 -1.55 -10.50 -1.04
C GLY A 243 -1.34 -11.59 0.00
N VAL A 244 -2.10 -12.69 -0.05
CA VAL A 244 -1.95 -13.85 0.84
C VAL A 244 -0.67 -14.62 0.52
N VAL A 245 -0.38 -14.89 -0.76
CA VAL A 245 0.81 -15.62 -1.21
C VAL A 245 2.10 -14.90 -0.80
N SER A 246 2.14 -13.57 -0.93
CA SER A 246 3.29 -12.75 -0.54
C SER A 246 3.32 -12.38 0.95
N TYR A 247 2.25 -12.68 1.71
CA TYR A 247 2.10 -12.24 3.10
C TYR A 247 3.22 -12.71 4.04
N PRO A 248 3.73 -13.94 3.95
CA PRO A 248 4.86 -14.39 4.78
C PRO A 248 6.10 -13.48 4.65
N PHE A 249 6.36 -12.93 3.46
CA PHE A 249 7.46 -11.98 3.23
C PHE A 249 7.20 -10.63 3.90
N ASP A 250 5.96 -10.15 3.91
CA ASP A 250 5.57 -8.93 4.65
C ASP A 250 5.73 -9.16 6.16
N THR A 251 5.35 -10.32 6.69
CA THR A 251 5.54 -10.65 8.11
C THR A 251 7.01 -10.63 8.49
N VAL A 252 7.88 -11.33 7.75
CA VAL A 252 9.32 -11.32 8.02
C VAL A 252 9.93 -9.93 7.85
N ARG A 253 9.55 -9.19 6.81
CA ARG A 253 9.94 -7.78 6.62
C ARG A 253 9.68 -6.96 7.90
N ARG A 254 8.44 -6.98 8.37
CA ARG A 254 8.00 -6.14 9.49
C ARG A 254 8.64 -6.60 10.80
N ARG A 255 8.78 -7.91 11.01
CA ARG A 255 9.49 -8.51 12.17
C ARG A 255 10.96 -8.12 12.21
N MET A 256 11.62 -8.04 11.05
CA MET A 256 13.00 -7.54 10.92
C MET A 256 13.12 -6.04 11.23
N MET A 257 12.16 -5.21 10.80
CA MET A 257 12.11 -3.78 11.16
C MET A 257 12.01 -3.57 12.68
N MET A 258 11.27 -4.43 13.39
CA MET A 258 11.09 -4.31 14.85
C MET A 258 12.38 -4.52 15.65
N GLN A 259 13.42 -5.08 15.04
CA GLN A 259 14.69 -5.37 15.71
C GLN A 259 15.64 -4.16 15.78
N ALA A 260 15.40 -3.12 14.99
CA ALA A 260 16.25 -1.93 15.00
C ALA A 260 16.10 -1.17 16.33
N GLY A 261 17.21 -0.68 16.88
CA GLY A 261 17.29 0.02 18.16
C GLY A 261 17.13 -0.89 19.38
N ARG A 262 17.26 -2.22 19.22
CA ARG A 262 17.30 -3.16 20.36
C ARG A 262 18.75 -3.49 20.70
N GLU A 263 19.05 -3.50 21.99
CA GLU A 263 20.29 -4.06 22.52
C GLU A 263 20.39 -5.56 22.20
N LYS A 264 19.36 -6.34 22.55
CA LYS A 264 19.27 -7.77 22.23
C LYS A 264 18.28 -8.02 21.09
N LYS A 265 18.82 -8.31 19.92
CA LYS A 265 18.04 -8.63 18.70
C LYS A 265 17.48 -10.06 18.81
N GLN A 266 16.17 -10.22 18.60
CA GLN A 266 15.49 -11.53 18.53
C GLN A 266 15.90 -12.30 17.27
N TYR A 267 16.13 -11.58 16.17
CA TYR A 267 16.51 -12.14 14.87
C TYR A 267 17.84 -11.56 14.38
N SER A 268 18.82 -12.43 14.14
CA SER A 268 20.15 -12.06 13.66
C SER A 268 20.15 -11.73 12.16
N SER A 269 19.42 -12.52 11.37
CA SER A 269 19.29 -12.39 9.92
C SER A 269 17.84 -12.64 9.46
N THR A 270 17.55 -12.33 8.20
CA THR A 270 16.26 -12.66 7.57
C THR A 270 15.99 -14.16 7.63
N PHE A 271 16.99 -15.00 7.35
CA PHE A 271 16.86 -16.46 7.39
C PHE A 271 16.61 -16.97 8.82
N ASP A 272 17.30 -16.41 9.81
CA ASP A 272 17.03 -16.68 11.23
C ASP A 272 15.60 -16.30 11.63
N CYS A 273 15.07 -15.19 11.09
CA CYS A 273 13.69 -14.78 11.29
C CYS A 273 12.68 -15.79 10.71
N TRP A 274 12.89 -16.24 9.47
CA TRP A 274 12.08 -17.32 8.88
C TRP A 274 12.10 -18.58 9.73
N LYS A 275 13.29 -19.05 10.10
CA LYS A 275 13.48 -20.27 10.90
C LYS A 275 12.76 -20.14 12.23
N LYS A 276 13.01 -19.08 13.00
CA LYS A 276 12.40 -18.88 14.31
C LYS A 276 10.88 -18.80 14.21
N ILE A 277 10.31 -18.01 13.30
CA ILE A 277 8.84 -17.95 13.16
C ILE A 277 8.27 -19.34 12.85
N ALA A 278 8.86 -20.08 11.91
CA ALA A 278 8.38 -21.41 11.53
C ALA A 278 8.43 -22.43 12.68
N PHE A 279 9.54 -22.47 13.43
CA PHE A 279 9.78 -23.50 14.43
C PHE A 279 9.34 -23.12 15.86
N THR A 280 9.31 -21.84 16.22
CA THR A 280 8.92 -21.40 17.58
C THR A 280 7.50 -20.90 17.67
N GLU A 281 6.97 -20.25 16.63
CA GLU A 281 5.59 -19.71 16.62
C GLU A 281 4.63 -20.57 15.79
N GLY A 282 5.16 -21.41 14.90
CA GLY A 282 4.42 -22.25 13.97
C GLY A 282 4.09 -21.56 12.63
N PRO A 283 3.84 -22.34 11.55
CA PRO A 283 3.62 -21.80 10.20
C PRO A 283 2.45 -20.83 10.08
N LYS A 284 1.41 -20.97 10.92
CA LYS A 284 0.26 -20.05 10.94
C LYS A 284 0.67 -18.63 11.35
N SER A 285 1.78 -18.45 12.07
CA SER A 285 2.23 -17.13 12.53
C SER A 285 2.60 -16.20 11.37
N PHE A 286 3.05 -16.76 10.23
CA PHE A 286 3.31 -15.97 9.02
C PHE A 286 2.09 -15.19 8.53
N PHE A 287 0.87 -15.67 8.82
CA PHE A 287 -0.38 -15.11 8.33
C PHE A 287 -1.14 -14.29 9.38
N LYS A 288 -0.53 -13.98 10.52
CA LYS A 288 -1.13 -13.09 11.53
C LYS A 288 -1.40 -11.71 10.93
N GLY A 289 -2.69 -11.36 10.85
CA GLY A 289 -3.15 -10.10 10.23
C GLY A 289 -3.46 -10.19 8.74
N ALA A 290 -3.37 -11.37 8.09
CA ALA A 290 -3.67 -11.52 6.67
C ALA A 290 -5.11 -11.14 6.33
N LEU A 291 -6.07 -11.52 7.17
CA LEU A 291 -7.47 -11.12 7.03
C LEU A 291 -7.65 -9.60 7.12
N SER A 292 -7.04 -8.96 8.12
CA SER A 292 -7.05 -7.49 8.25
C SER A 292 -6.43 -6.80 7.03
N ASN A 293 -5.41 -7.42 6.42
CA ASN A 293 -4.80 -6.91 5.20
C ASN A 293 -5.71 -7.02 3.98
N ALA A 294 -6.48 -8.10 3.86
CA ALA A 294 -7.49 -8.25 2.82
C ALA A 294 -8.60 -7.20 2.97
N LEU A 295 -9.14 -7.03 4.19
CA LEU A 295 -10.14 -5.99 4.49
C LEU A 295 -9.64 -4.58 4.19
N ARG A 296 -8.38 -4.28 4.56
CA ARG A 296 -7.72 -3.02 4.21
C ARG A 296 -7.62 -2.83 2.70
N GLY A 297 -7.30 -3.89 1.95
CA GLY A 297 -7.21 -3.86 0.49
C GLY A 297 -8.55 -3.49 -0.16
N SER A 298 -9.60 -4.23 0.19
CA SER A 298 -10.95 -4.00 -0.33
C SER A 298 -11.50 -2.63 0.08
N GLY A 299 -11.34 -2.25 1.35
CA GLY A 299 -11.78 -0.95 1.86
C GLY A 299 -11.06 0.22 1.16
N GLY A 300 -9.76 0.10 0.90
CA GLY A 300 -9.01 1.12 0.17
C GLY A 300 -9.49 1.29 -1.27
N ALA A 301 -9.82 0.19 -1.95
CA ALA A 301 -10.38 0.24 -3.29
C ALA A 301 -11.77 0.90 -3.32
N ILE A 302 -12.63 0.59 -2.35
CA ILE A 302 -13.96 1.23 -2.24
C ILE A 302 -13.82 2.74 -2.02
N VAL A 303 -12.93 3.17 -1.12
CA VAL A 303 -12.73 4.61 -0.85
C VAL A 303 -12.22 5.36 -2.08
N LEU A 304 -11.34 4.76 -2.88
CA LEU A 304 -10.89 5.36 -4.14
C LEU A 304 -12.03 5.49 -5.15
N VAL A 305 -12.87 4.46 -5.30
CA VAL A 305 -14.04 4.53 -6.20
C VAL A 305 -15.01 5.61 -5.75
N LEU A 306 -15.31 5.71 -4.46
CA LEU A 306 -16.19 6.75 -3.91
C LEU A 306 -15.59 8.15 -4.11
N TYR A 307 -14.28 8.30 -3.94
CA TYR A 307 -13.58 9.56 -4.16
C TYR A 307 -13.66 10.01 -5.63
N ASP A 308 -13.44 9.09 -6.58
CA ASP A 308 -13.56 9.39 -8.01
C ASP A 308 -14.99 9.82 -8.40
N GLN A 309 -16.02 9.18 -7.82
CA GLN A 309 -17.41 9.59 -8.05
C GLN A 309 -17.69 10.98 -7.47
N PHE A 310 -17.13 11.29 -6.31
CA PHE A 310 -17.26 12.60 -5.68
C PHE A 310 -16.56 13.70 -6.49
N GLN A 311 -15.36 13.44 -7.03
CA GLN A 311 -14.67 14.39 -7.92
C GLN A 311 -15.46 14.67 -9.20
N LYS A 312 -16.05 13.64 -9.81
CA LYS A 312 -16.93 13.78 -10.99
C LYS A 312 -18.15 14.66 -10.70
N TYR A 313 -18.78 14.46 -9.54
CA TYR A 313 -19.92 15.27 -9.11
C TYR A 313 -19.54 16.75 -8.91
N LEU A 314 -18.31 17.02 -8.46
CA LEU A 314 -17.78 18.38 -8.27
C LEU A 314 -17.17 19.01 -9.54
N GLY A 315 -17.23 18.34 -10.70
CA GLY A 315 -16.69 18.86 -11.96
C GLY A 315 -15.15 18.85 -12.06
N PHE A 316 -14.46 18.16 -11.16
CA PHE A 316 -13.01 17.95 -11.25
C PHE A 316 -12.73 16.71 -12.12
N GLU A 317 -12.58 16.89 -13.43
CA GLU A 317 -12.05 15.86 -14.33
C GLU A 317 -10.53 15.74 -14.16
N GLY A 318 -10.11 15.09 -13.07
CA GLY A 318 -8.72 14.74 -12.77
C GLY A 318 -8.71 13.43 -11.99
N GLY A 319 -9.30 12.38 -12.58
CA GLY A 319 -9.46 11.09 -11.92
C GLY A 319 -8.11 10.44 -11.66
N ALA A 320 -7.86 10.07 -10.41
CA ALA A 320 -6.68 9.30 -9.97
C ALA A 320 -6.75 7.81 -10.37
N GLY A 321 -7.66 7.45 -11.29
CA GLY A 321 -7.92 6.11 -11.77
C GLY A 321 -7.47 5.92 -13.21
N GLY A 322 -6.19 5.60 -13.42
CA GLY A 322 -5.70 5.15 -14.72
C GLY A 322 -4.18 5.04 -14.79
N GLU A 323 -3.64 3.86 -14.42
CA GLU A 323 -2.52 3.12 -15.06
C GLU A 323 -1.87 2.02 -14.17
#